data_AF-A0A967SJD1-F1
#
_entry.id   AF-A0A967SJD1-F1
#
_cell.length_a   1.000
_cell.length_b   1.000
_cell.length_c   1.000
_cell.angle_alpha   90.00
_cell.angle_beta   90.00
_cell.angle_gamma   90.00
#
_symmetry.space_group_name_H-M   'P 1'
#
loop_
_entity.id
_entity.type
_entity.pdbx_description
1 polymer ?
#
loop_
_entity_poly.entity_id
_entity_poly.type
_entity_poly.pdbx_seq_one_letter_code
_entity_poly.pdbx_strand_id
1 'polypeptide(L)'
;MDALFELLFKFRPAVFEQGEIAFGAPSSLRLWLGVAGLVGASAVATYTIARGRSTVADRGVMAGLRVALLGVLVFCLMQPTLVLSTVVPQQNFVGVLVDDSRSMRLENEDGTVRSDFVAEAFTPGESELLEALSERFVLRFFRFSDGAGR
;
A
#
# COMPACT_ATOMS: atom_id res chain seq x y z
N MET A 1 24.25 7.54 4.16
CA MET A 1 23.69 6.63 3.14
C MET A 1 22.26 6.98 2.83
N ASP A 2 21.43 7.25 3.85
CA ASP A 2 20.00 7.53 3.68
C ASP A 2 19.67 8.72 2.78
N ALA A 3 20.41 9.82 2.87
CA ALA A 3 20.21 10.99 1.99
C ALA A 3 20.55 10.71 0.51
N LEU A 4 21.55 9.87 0.23
CA LEU A 4 21.89 9.47 -1.14
C LEU A 4 20.83 8.53 -1.73
N PHE A 5 20.31 7.64 -0.89
CA PHE A 5 19.23 6.73 -1.26
C PHE A 5 17.92 7.49 -1.50
N GLU A 6 17.58 8.44 -0.63
CA GLU A 6 16.41 9.31 -0.78
C GLU A 6 16.52 10.20 -2.02
N LEU A 7 17.72 10.66 -2.39
CA LEU A 7 17.95 11.39 -3.65
C LEU A 7 17.68 10.50 -4.89
N LEU A 8 18.22 9.27 -4.90
CA LEU A 8 18.12 8.34 -6.04
C LEU A 8 16.71 7.78 -6.22
N PHE A 9 16.05 7.43 -5.11
CA PHE A 9 14.79 6.72 -5.10
C PHE A 9 13.59 7.59 -4.69
N LYS A 10 13.82 8.87 -4.39
CA LYS A 10 12.82 9.86 -3.97
C LYS A 10 12.11 9.56 -2.63
N PHE A 11 12.28 8.36 -2.08
CA PHE A 11 11.63 7.90 -0.86
C PHE A 11 12.66 7.49 0.20
N ARG A 12 12.27 7.64 1.46
CA ARG A 12 13.09 7.21 2.60
C ARG A 12 13.21 5.69 2.64
N PRO A 13 14.35 5.15 3.11
CA PRO A 13 14.55 3.69 3.24
C PRO A 13 13.44 3.00 4.04
N ALA A 14 12.94 3.64 5.10
CA ALA A 14 11.84 3.11 5.93
C ALA A 14 10.55 2.81 5.14
N VAL A 15 10.29 3.50 4.03
CA VAL A 15 9.12 3.25 3.17
C VAL A 15 9.30 1.95 2.37
N PHE A 16 10.54 1.58 2.04
CA PHE A 16 10.86 0.31 1.37
C PHE A 16 10.81 -0.87 2.33
N GLU A 17 11.03 -0.67 3.63
CA GLU A 17 10.88 -1.72 4.64
C GLU A 17 9.41 -2.08 4.90
N GLN A 18 8.50 -1.10 4.73
CA GLN A 18 7.05 -1.28 4.94
C GLN A 18 6.29 -1.61 3.66
N GLY A 19 6.87 -1.34 2.50
CA GLY A 19 6.26 -1.56 1.19
C GLY A 19 6.69 -2.85 0.52
N GLU A 20 5.87 -3.37 -0.38
CA GLU A 20 6.19 -4.52 -1.24
C GLU A 20 6.60 -4.03 -2.64
N ILE A 21 7.69 -4.58 -3.18
CA ILE A 21 8.12 -4.28 -4.55
C ILE A 21 7.31 -5.15 -5.51
N ALA A 22 6.45 -4.51 -6.29
CA ALA A 22 5.69 -5.14 -7.37
C ALA A 22 6.19 -4.66 -8.74
N PHE A 23 5.77 -5.37 -9.79
CA PHE A 23 6.01 -4.97 -11.17
C PHE A 23 4.69 -4.72 -11.88
N GLY A 24 4.50 -3.51 -12.41
CA GLY A 24 3.29 -3.12 -13.12
C GLY A 24 3.13 -3.78 -14.49
N ALA A 25 4.23 -4.25 -15.10
CA ALA A 25 4.18 -4.90 -16.40
C ALA A 25 3.45 -6.27 -16.34
N PRO A 26 2.56 -6.57 -17.30
CA PRO A 26 1.93 -7.89 -17.44
C PRO A 26 2.96 -9.02 -17.41
N SER A 27 2.61 -10.18 -16.84
CA SER A 27 3.53 -11.32 -16.71
C SER A 27 4.14 -11.76 -18.05
N SER A 28 3.34 -11.74 -19.11
CA SER A 28 3.80 -12.03 -20.49
C SER A 28 4.83 -11.01 -20.99
N LEU A 29 4.59 -9.71 -20.77
CA LEU A 29 5.53 -8.66 -21.17
C LEU A 29 6.83 -8.76 -20.38
N ARG A 30 6.78 -9.09 -19.09
CA ARG A 30 7.98 -9.31 -18.27
C ARG A 30 8.84 -10.45 -18.79
N LEU A 31 8.22 -11.56 -19.19
CA LEU A 31 8.94 -12.68 -19.79
C LEU A 31 9.63 -12.26 -21.09
N TRP A 32 8.90 -11.58 -21.99
CA TRP A 32 9.47 -11.11 -23.26
C TRP A 32 10.57 -10.06 -23.06
N LEU A 33 10.42 -9.14 -22.12
CA LEU A 33 11.46 -8.16 -21.75
C LEU A 33 12.70 -8.85 -21.18
N GLY A 34 12.54 -9.90 -20.37
CA GLY A 34 13.65 -10.71 -19.86
C GLY A 34 14.42 -11.41 -20.98
N VAL A 35 13.70 -12.05 -21.91
CA VAL A 35 14.30 -12.71 -23.08
C VAL A 35 15.00 -11.68 -23.99
N ALA A 36 14.33 -10.59 -24.34
CA ALA A 36 14.89 -9.52 -25.15
C ALA A 36 16.11 -8.87 -24.49
N GLY A 37 16.07 -8.70 -23.16
CA GLY A 37 17.19 -8.20 -22.36
C GLY A 37 18.40 -9.12 -22.43
N LEU A 38 18.21 -10.43 -22.31
CA LEU A 38 19.29 -11.42 -22.37
C LEU A 38 19.91 -11.53 -23.78
N VAL A 39 19.07 -11.51 -24.82
CA VAL A 39 19.52 -11.45 -26.22
C VAL A 39 20.27 -10.14 -26.51
N GLY A 40 19.73 -9.01 -26.06
CA GLY A 40 20.36 -7.69 -26.21
C GLY A 40 21.71 -7.61 -25.49
N ALA A 41 21.78 -8.07 -24.24
CA ALA A 41 23.01 -8.09 -23.46
C ALA A 41 24.09 -8.96 -24.10
N SER A 42 23.74 -10.16 -24.57
CA SER A 42 24.68 -11.07 -25.24
C SER A 42 25.16 -10.51 -26.57
N ALA A 43 24.29 -9.90 -27.38
CA ALA A 43 24.65 -9.24 -28.63
C ALA A 43 25.62 -8.08 -28.39
N VAL A 44 25.33 -7.21 -27.40
CA VAL A 44 26.17 -6.06 -27.05
C VAL A 44 27.54 -6.48 -26.50
N ALA A 45 27.57 -7.50 -25.63
CA ALA A 45 28.82 -8.05 -25.11
C ALA A 45 29.69 -8.65 -26.24
N THR A 46 29.10 -9.48 -27.10
CA THR A 46 29.82 -10.12 -28.21
C THR A 46 30.37 -9.10 -29.20
N TYR A 47 29.56 -8.08 -29.54
CA TYR A 47 29.95 -7.03 -30.48
C TYR A 47 31.11 -6.17 -29.97
N THR A 48 31.11 -5.84 -28.67
CA THR A 48 32.15 -4.99 -28.07
C THR A 48 33.47 -5.72 -27.84
N ILE A 49 33.43 -7.04 -27.61
CA ILE A 49 34.63 -7.87 -27.49
C ILE A 49 35.36 -8.02 -28.84
N ALA A 50 34.62 -8.06 -29.95
CA ALA A 50 35.15 -8.37 -31.28
C ALA A 50 35.90 -7.24 -32.02
N ARG A 51 35.82 -5.97 -31.57
CA ARG A 51 36.04 -4.80 -32.47
C ARG A 51 37.19 -3.83 -32.17
N GLY A 52 38.27 -4.16 -31.45
CA GLY A 52 39.36 -3.16 -31.28
C GLY A 52 40.71 -3.64 -30.74
N ARG A 53 41.76 -2.86 -31.03
CA ARG A 53 43.17 -3.02 -30.56
C ARG A 53 43.37 -2.58 -29.09
N SER A 54 42.38 -2.79 -28.23
CA SER A 54 42.36 -2.36 -26.83
C SER A 54 42.63 -3.53 -25.89
N THR A 55 43.18 -3.27 -24.70
CA THR A 55 43.45 -4.23 -23.64
C THR A 55 42.19 -5.02 -23.24
N VAL A 56 42.35 -6.30 -22.85
CA VAL A 56 41.21 -7.18 -22.50
C VAL A 56 40.37 -6.61 -21.36
N ALA A 57 41.01 -5.95 -20.39
CA ALA A 57 40.36 -5.28 -19.27
C ALA A 57 39.43 -4.14 -19.71
N ASP A 58 39.90 -3.26 -20.59
CA ASP A 58 39.10 -2.13 -21.08
C ASP A 58 37.86 -2.59 -21.86
N ARG A 59 38.00 -3.68 -22.63
CA ARG A 59 36.86 -4.30 -23.33
C ARG A 59 35.86 -4.88 -22.34
N GLY A 60 36.32 -5.52 -21.28
CA GLY A 60 35.48 -6.05 -20.20
C GLY A 60 34.69 -4.94 -19.50
N VAL A 61 35.34 -3.84 -19.14
CA VAL A 61 34.69 -2.68 -18.49
C VAL A 61 33.64 -2.05 -19.43
N MET A 62 33.99 -1.85 -20.70
CA MET A 62 33.10 -1.26 -21.70
C MET A 62 31.90 -2.16 -22.05
N ALA A 63 32.09 -3.48 -22.08
CA ALA A 63 31.00 -4.44 -22.23
C ALA A 63 30.10 -4.44 -20.99
N GLY A 64 30.70 -4.49 -19.79
CA GLY A 64 30.00 -4.47 -18.51
C GLY A 64 29.12 -3.23 -18.33
N LEU A 65 29.65 -2.04 -18.61
CA LEU A 65 28.89 -0.79 -18.54
C LEU A 65 27.68 -0.76 -19.48
N ARG A 66 27.81 -1.30 -20.70
CA ARG A 66 26.69 -1.35 -21.65
C ARG A 66 25.64 -2.38 -21.26
N VAL A 67 26.07 -3.54 -20.78
CA VAL A 67 25.15 -4.57 -20.25
C VAL A 67 24.42 -4.04 -19.03
N ALA A 68 25.11 -3.33 -18.13
CA ALA A 68 24.50 -2.68 -16.98
C ALA A 68 23.46 -1.62 -17.41
N LEU A 69 23.80 -0.76 -18.38
CA LEU A 69 22.86 0.23 -18.92
C LEU A 69 21.62 -0.44 -19.52
N LEU A 70 21.80 -1.51 -20.30
CA LEU A 70 20.71 -2.27 -20.88
C LEU A 70 19.85 -2.93 -19.79
N GLY A 71 20.48 -3.46 -18.74
CA GLY A 71 19.81 -3.99 -17.56
C GLY A 71 18.95 -2.94 -16.85
N VAL A 72 19.47 -1.72 -16.68
CA VAL A 72 18.69 -0.60 -16.11
C VAL A 72 17.49 -0.27 -16.98
N LEU A 73 17.65 -0.21 -18.30
CA LEU A 73 16.53 0.06 -19.22
C LEU A 73 15.45 -1.03 -19.15
N VAL A 74 15.84 -2.30 -19.17
CA VAL A 74 14.91 -3.43 -19.04
C VAL A 74 14.21 -3.39 -17.69
N PHE A 75 14.94 -3.11 -16.60
CA PHE A 75 14.36 -2.97 -15.27
C PHE A 75 13.33 -1.83 -15.22
N CYS A 76 13.63 -0.65 -15.76
CA CYS A 76 12.67 0.44 -15.85
C CYS A 76 11.43 0.07 -16.69
N LEU A 77 11.60 -0.68 -17.78
CA LEU A 77 10.49 -1.18 -18.62
C LEU A 77 9.60 -2.20 -17.89
N MET A 78 10.12 -2.92 -16.90
CA MET A 78 9.30 -3.80 -16.05
C MET A 78 8.38 -3.03 -15.09
N GLN A 79 8.49 -1.71 -15.04
CA GLN A 79 7.69 -0.81 -14.20
C GLN A 79 7.75 -1.23 -12.71
N PRO A 80 8.91 -1.09 -12.06
CA PRO A 80 9.02 -1.37 -10.63
C PRO A 80 8.17 -0.37 -9.86
N THR A 81 7.22 -0.88 -9.08
CA THR A 81 6.29 -0.08 -8.27
C THR A 81 6.40 -0.49 -6.81
N LEU A 82 6.50 0.48 -5.93
CA LEU A 82 6.45 0.25 -4.48
C LEU A 82 5.01 0.36 -4.01
N VAL A 83 4.45 -0.73 -3.48
CA VAL A 83 3.08 -0.78 -2.96
C VAL A 83 3.13 -0.66 -1.45
N LEU A 84 2.49 0.38 -0.90
CA LEU A 84 2.43 0.60 0.54
C LEU A 84 1.01 0.33 1.06
N SER A 85 0.86 -0.70 1.89
CA SER A 85 -0.40 -1.05 2.55
C SER A 85 -0.54 -0.25 3.84
N THR A 86 -1.09 0.96 3.76
CA THR A 86 -1.39 1.79 4.92
C THR A 86 -2.89 1.72 5.27
N VAL A 87 -3.20 1.61 6.55
CA VAL A 87 -4.58 1.70 7.06
C VAL A 87 -4.99 3.17 6.98
N VAL A 88 -5.72 3.55 5.94
CA VAL A 88 -6.20 4.92 5.81
C VAL A 88 -7.38 5.12 6.79
N PRO A 89 -7.23 5.96 7.84
CA PRO A 89 -8.34 6.25 8.74
C PRO A 89 -9.52 6.85 7.95
N GLN A 90 -10.75 6.53 8.36
CA GLN A 90 -12.00 6.97 7.73
C GLN A 90 -12.33 6.39 6.34
N GLN A 91 -11.56 5.44 5.80
CA GLN A 91 -12.01 4.70 4.60
C GLN A 91 -13.01 3.58 4.91
N ASN A 92 -13.03 3.10 6.16
CA ASN A 92 -13.94 2.07 6.61
C ASN A 92 -15.18 2.67 7.29
N PHE A 93 -16.36 2.24 6.86
CA PHE A 93 -17.63 2.61 7.46
C PHE A 93 -18.01 1.60 8.54
N VAL A 94 -18.35 2.10 9.73
CA VAL A 94 -18.92 1.27 10.80
C VAL A 94 -20.37 1.71 10.99
N GLY A 95 -21.30 0.76 10.77
CA GLY A 95 -22.71 0.93 11.06
C GLY A 95 -22.99 0.59 12.52
N VAL A 96 -23.47 1.55 13.30
CA VAL A 96 -23.93 1.34 14.67
C VAL A 96 -25.44 1.19 14.64
N LEU A 97 -25.94 0.00 14.98
CA LEU A 97 -27.36 -0.30 15.04
C LEU A 97 -27.82 -0.16 16.48
N VAL A 98 -28.72 0.79 16.72
CA VAL A 98 -29.31 1.08 18.01
C VAL A 98 -30.73 0.53 18.05
N ASP A 99 -30.98 -0.35 19.02
CA ASP A 99 -32.34 -0.82 19.31
C ASP A 99 -33.13 0.30 20.01
N ASP A 100 -34.28 0.67 19.45
CA ASP A 100 -35.23 1.65 20.02
C ASP A 100 -36.61 0.99 20.25
N SER A 101 -36.60 -0.32 20.49
CA SER A 101 -37.81 -1.07 20.82
C SER A 101 -38.36 -0.71 22.20
N ARG A 102 -39.64 -1.02 22.45
CA ARG A 102 -40.29 -0.74 23.74
C ARG A 102 -39.61 -1.45 24.93
N SER A 103 -38.91 -2.56 24.71
CA SER A 103 -38.14 -3.23 25.76
C SER A 103 -36.91 -2.45 26.22
N MET A 104 -36.40 -1.51 25.42
CA MET A 104 -35.29 -0.64 25.81
C MET A 104 -35.69 0.41 26.85
N ARG A 105 -36.99 0.61 27.10
CA ARG A 105 -37.52 1.46 28.17
C ARG A 105 -37.70 0.75 29.50
N LEU A 106 -37.40 -0.55 29.57
CA LEU A 106 -37.48 -1.30 30.81
C LEU A 106 -36.30 -0.95 31.71
N GLU A 107 -36.55 -0.93 33.01
CA GLU A 107 -35.53 -0.81 34.03
C GLU A 107 -34.76 -2.12 34.15
N ASN A 108 -33.45 -2.00 34.34
CA ASN A 108 -32.57 -3.09 34.74
C ASN A 108 -32.70 -3.36 36.23
N GLU A 109 -32.11 -4.48 36.68
CA GLU A 109 -32.07 -4.87 38.10
C GLU A 109 -31.44 -3.78 38.99
N ASP A 110 -30.58 -2.95 38.42
CA ASP A 110 -29.89 -1.83 39.08
C ASP A 110 -30.72 -0.51 39.09
N GLY A 111 -31.94 -0.52 38.56
CA GLY A 111 -32.83 0.66 38.50
C GLY A 111 -32.54 1.65 37.37
N THR A 112 -31.56 1.38 36.50
CA THR A 112 -31.27 2.18 35.31
C THR A 112 -32.11 1.76 34.11
N VAL A 113 -32.46 2.68 33.22
CA VAL A 113 -33.19 2.33 32.00
C VAL A 113 -32.21 1.76 30.97
N ARG A 114 -32.59 0.68 30.28
CA ARG A 114 -31.70 0.03 29.28
C ARG A 114 -31.21 0.98 28.17
N SER A 115 -31.99 2.00 27.83
CA SER A 115 -31.61 3.03 26.86
C SER A 115 -30.54 4.00 27.36
N ASP A 116 -30.34 4.12 28.67
CA ASP A 116 -29.41 5.11 29.25
C ASP A 116 -27.96 4.80 28.86
N PHE A 117 -27.61 3.51 28.74
CA PHE A 117 -26.29 3.10 28.24
C PHE A 117 -26.02 3.60 26.82
N VAL A 118 -27.03 3.64 25.95
CA VAL A 118 -26.86 4.13 24.57
C VAL A 118 -26.59 5.63 24.57
N ALA A 119 -27.29 6.38 25.44
CA ALA A 119 -27.04 7.80 25.62
C ALA A 119 -25.62 8.03 26.13
N GLU A 120 -25.19 7.33 27.18
CA GLU A 120 -23.85 7.49 27.75
C GLU A 120 -22.73 7.08 26.76
N ALA A 121 -22.88 5.93 26.09
CA ALA A 121 -21.86 5.40 25.19
C ALA A 121 -21.78 6.11 23.82
N PHE A 122 -22.78 6.89 23.42
CA PHE A 122 -22.81 7.55 22.11
C PHE A 122 -23.17 9.05 22.16
N THR A 123 -23.09 9.71 23.32
CA THR A 123 -23.25 11.16 23.41
C THR A 123 -22.04 11.88 22.80
N PRO A 124 -22.24 12.76 21.80
CA PRO A 124 -21.17 13.55 21.18
C PRO A 124 -20.45 14.43 22.21
N GLY A 125 -19.13 14.26 22.32
CA GLY A 125 -18.27 15.07 23.19
C GLY A 125 -18.16 14.58 24.64
N GLU A 126 -18.91 13.55 25.03
CA GLU A 126 -18.86 12.96 26.38
C GLU A 126 -18.40 11.49 26.35
N SER A 127 -18.64 10.78 25.25
CA SER A 127 -18.25 9.37 25.11
C SER A 127 -16.83 9.19 24.56
N GLU A 128 -15.94 8.63 25.38
CA GLU A 128 -14.60 8.17 24.95
C GLU A 128 -14.68 7.10 23.84
N LEU A 129 -15.72 6.25 23.88
CA LEU A 129 -15.93 5.20 22.88
C LEU A 129 -16.26 5.82 21.51
N LEU A 130 -17.15 6.81 21.48
CA LEU A 130 -17.53 7.50 20.25
C LEU A 130 -16.33 8.23 19.65
N GLU A 131 -15.53 8.90 20.48
CA GLU A 131 -14.34 9.62 20.06
C GLU A 131 -13.31 8.67 19.44
N ALA A 132 -12.94 7.59 20.14
CA ALA A 132 -12.00 6.59 19.65
C ALA A 132 -12.46 5.90 18.35
N LEU A 133 -13.78 5.71 18.18
CA LEU A 133 -14.34 5.17 16.96
C LEU A 133 -14.35 6.18 15.81
N SER A 134 -14.66 7.45 16.09
CA SER A 134 -14.71 8.53 15.09
C SER A 134 -13.33 8.91 14.54
N GLU A 135 -12.28 8.73 15.33
CA GLU A 135 -10.90 8.97 14.91
C GLU A 135 -10.48 7.99 13.79
N ARG A 136 -11.01 6.76 13.83
CA ARG A 136 -10.59 5.66 12.96
C ARG A 136 -11.60 5.35 11.84
N PHE A 137 -12.89 5.60 12.07
CA PHE A 137 -13.98 5.15 11.20
C PHE A 137 -15.00 6.25 10.92
N VAL A 138 -15.65 6.17 9.76
CA VAL A 138 -16.85 6.97 9.49
C VAL A 138 -18.06 6.23 10.08
N LEU A 139 -18.64 6.80 11.13
CA LEU A 139 -19.76 6.21 11.85
C LEU A 139 -21.09 6.54 11.16
N ARG A 140 -21.95 5.52 11.03
CA ARG A 140 -23.35 5.69 10.59
C ARG A 140 -24.27 5.05 11.62
N PHE A 141 -25.15 5.85 12.19
CA PHE A 141 -26.15 5.38 13.13
C PHE A 141 -27.40 4.93 12.39
N PHE A 142 -27.99 3.84 12.86
CA PHE A 142 -29.27 3.32 12.40
C PHE A 142 -30.08 2.95 13.63
N ARG A 143 -31.35 3.33 13.66
CA ARG A 143 -32.28 2.92 14.71
C ARG A 143 -33.20 1.83 14.19
N PHE A 144 -33.46 0.83 15.02
CA PHE A 144 -34.40 -0.24 14.67
C PHE A 144 -35.41 -0.49 15.78
N SER A 145 -36.66 -0.70 15.37
CA SER A 145 -37.76 -1.15 16.24
C SER A 145 -38.70 -2.02 15.38
N ASP A 146 -39.97 -1.64 15.18
CA ASP A 146 -40.86 -2.31 14.21
C ASP A 146 -40.50 -1.99 12.73
N GLY A 147 -39.59 -1.03 12.52
CA GLY A 147 -38.99 -0.72 11.23
C GLY A 147 -37.56 -0.19 11.40
N ALA A 148 -36.81 -0.11 10.29
CA ALA A 148 -35.46 0.43 10.28
C ALA A 148 -35.45 1.88 9.79
N GLY A 149 -34.86 2.79 10.57
CA GLY A 149 -34.64 4.19 10.23
C GLY A 149 -33.15 4.54 10.31
N ARG A 150 -32.74 5.55 9.55
CA ARG A 150 -31.38 6.08 9.58
C ARG A 150 -31.34 7.39 10.37
#